data_AF-A0A3D4VP71-F1
#
_entry.id   AF-A0A3D4VP71-F1
#
_cell.length_a   1.000
_cell.length_b   1.000
_cell.length_c   1.000
_cell.angle_alpha   90.00
_cell.angle_beta   90.00
_cell.angle_gamma   90.00
#
_symmetry.space_group_name_H-M   'P 1'
#
loop_
_entity.id
_entity.type
_entity.pdbx_description
1 polymer ?
#
loop_
_entity_poly.entity_id
_entity_poly.type
_entity_poly.pdbx_seq_one_letter_code
_entity_poly.pdbx_strand_id
1 'polypeptide(L)'
;MNLWLKLRRNTKPKRSRERKRILGQSIELRPQEVNDRTSFGHWEIDTVMGKKTKGEPVLLTLVERLTRYMLVLKIKAKDEASVKEAIQSIGTR
;
A
#
# COMPACT_ATOMS: atom_id res chain seq x y z
N MET A 1 -35.73 1.41 28.57
CA MET A 1 -34.42 0.75 28.35
C MET A 1 -33.35 1.84 28.29
N ASN A 2 -32.61 2.05 29.37
CA ASN A 2 -31.61 3.11 29.43
C ASN A 2 -30.32 2.64 28.77
N LEU A 3 -29.97 3.26 27.64
CA LEU A 3 -28.68 3.07 26.98
C LEU A 3 -27.55 3.46 27.93
N TRP A 4 -26.56 2.59 28.02
CA TRP A 4 -25.40 2.71 28.89
C TRP A 4 -24.55 3.90 28.43
N LEU A 5 -24.78 5.07 29.03
CA LEU A 5 -23.90 6.22 28.86
C LEU A 5 -22.53 5.88 29.45
N LYS A 6 -21.49 5.90 28.61
CA LYS A 6 -20.08 5.77 29.05
C LYS A 6 -19.79 6.84 30.12
N LEU A 7 -19.79 6.43 31.39
CA LEU A 7 -19.63 7.33 32.54
C LEU A 7 -18.17 7.80 32.75
N ARG A 8 -17.19 7.24 32.03
CA ARG A 8 -15.78 7.59 32.18
C ARG A 8 -15.33 8.55 31.08
N ARG A 9 -15.03 9.80 31.48
CA ARG A 9 -14.28 10.75 30.64
C ARG A 9 -12.82 10.29 30.55
N ASN A 10 -12.27 10.27 29.34
CA ASN A 10 -10.84 10.04 29.15
C ASN A 10 -10.07 11.28 29.61
N THR A 11 -9.31 11.16 30.69
CA THR A 11 -8.53 12.25 31.32
C THR A 11 -7.12 12.38 30.78
N LYS A 12 -6.68 11.51 29.86
CA LYS A 12 -5.32 11.56 29.32
C LYS A 12 -5.17 12.78 28.40
N PRO A 13 -4.15 13.63 28.58
CA PRO A 13 -3.89 14.73 27.67
C PRO A 13 -3.65 14.17 26.26
N LYS A 14 -4.36 14.75 25.28
CA LYS A 14 -4.24 14.36 23.88
C LYS A 14 -2.85 14.75 23.39
N ARG A 15 -1.88 13.82 23.43
CA ARG A 15 -0.56 14.02 22.83
C ARG A 15 -0.73 14.15 21.32
N SER A 16 -0.51 15.35 20.78
CA SER A 16 -0.31 15.54 19.34
C SER A 16 1.03 14.91 18.97
N ARG A 17 1.00 13.75 18.31
CA ARG A 17 2.22 13.16 17.74
C ARG A 17 2.62 14.02 16.54
N GLU A 18 3.79 14.66 16.59
CA GLU A 18 4.32 15.49 15.49
C GLU A 18 4.63 14.69 14.22
N ARG A 19 4.91 13.39 14.35
CA ARG A 19 5.11 12.49 13.21
C ARG A 19 3.78 12.12 12.54
N LYS A 20 3.15 13.07 11.86
CA LYS A 20 2.11 12.77 10.86
C LYS A 20 2.82 12.22 9.63
N ARG A 21 2.51 10.98 9.22
CA ARG A 21 2.94 10.47 7.91
C ARG A 21 2.39 11.41 6.84
N ILE A 22 3.23 11.81 5.90
CA ILE A 22 2.79 12.51 4.69
C ILE A 22 2.10 11.47 3.82
N LEU A 23 0.78 11.52 3.73
CA LEU A 23 -0.03 10.51 3.03
C LEU A 23 -0.10 10.73 1.52
N GLY A 24 0.49 11.81 1.00
CA GLY A 24 0.39 12.21 -0.40
C GLY A 24 -0.99 12.78 -0.76
N GLN A 25 -1.24 12.91 -2.06
CA GLN A 25 -2.56 13.29 -2.58
C GLN A 25 -3.53 12.11 -2.47
N SER A 26 -4.80 12.40 -2.20
CA SER A 26 -5.86 11.38 -2.22
C SER A 26 -5.97 10.74 -3.60
N ILE A 27 -6.23 9.44 -3.65
CA ILE A 27 -6.48 8.70 -4.90
C ILE A 27 -7.70 9.28 -5.64
N GLU A 28 -8.66 9.86 -4.92
CA GLU A 28 -9.84 10.52 -5.47
C GLU A 28 -9.48 11.76 -6.32
N LEU A 29 -8.31 12.36 -6.12
CA LEU A 29 -7.87 13.55 -6.84
C LEU A 29 -7.12 13.23 -8.14
N ARG A 30 -6.94 11.95 -8.49
CA ARG A 30 -6.24 11.58 -9.72
C ARG A 30 -7.04 12.03 -10.96
N PRO A 31 -6.37 12.41 -12.06
CA PRO A 31 -7.05 12.73 -13.32
C PRO A 31 -7.97 11.59 -13.76
N GLN A 32 -9.14 11.94 -14.29
CA GLN A 32 -10.14 10.95 -14.73
C GLN A 32 -9.60 10.02 -15.81
N GLU A 33 -8.75 10.54 -16.70
CA GLU A 33 -8.08 9.81 -17.79
C GLU A 33 -7.35 8.55 -17.30
N VAL A 34 -6.83 8.57 -16.06
CA VAL A 34 -6.17 7.41 -15.45
C VAL A 34 -7.16 6.25 -15.26
N ASN A 35 -8.45 6.50 -15.07
CA ASN A 35 -9.47 5.46 -14.92
C ASN A 35 -9.77 4.73 -16.23
N ASP A 36 -9.56 5.38 -17.37
CA ASP A 36 -9.95 4.86 -18.69
C ASP A 36 -8.98 3.77 -19.18
N ARG A 37 -7.77 3.71 -18.59
CA ARG A 37 -6.75 2.70 -18.88
C ARG A 37 -6.38 2.63 -20.37
N THR A 38 -6.40 3.76 -21.04
CA THR A 38 -6.19 3.90 -22.49
C THR A 38 -4.73 4.18 -22.87
N SER A 39 -3.90 4.57 -21.90
CA SER A 39 -2.49 4.92 -22.09
C SER A 39 -1.54 3.91 -21.47
N PHE A 40 -0.44 3.62 -22.19
CA PHE A 40 0.65 2.80 -21.71
C PHE A 40 1.48 3.54 -20.64
N GLY A 41 2.04 2.79 -19.69
CA GLY A 41 2.99 3.30 -18.69
C GLY A 41 2.37 3.56 -17.33
N HIS A 42 1.09 3.24 -17.14
CA HIS A 42 0.45 3.25 -15.84
C HIS A 42 0.61 1.88 -15.17
N TRP A 43 1.40 1.84 -14.10
CA TRP A 43 1.66 0.62 -13.34
C TRP A 43 0.96 0.65 -11.97
N GLU A 44 0.33 -0.46 -11.59
CA GLU A 44 -0.14 -0.74 -10.24
C GLU A 44 0.87 -1.66 -9.55
N ILE A 45 1.16 -1.39 -8.27
CA ILE A 45 2.08 -2.19 -7.45
C ILE A 45 1.36 -2.61 -6.18
N ASP A 46 1.32 -3.91 -5.89
CA ASP A 46 0.69 -4.46 -4.68
C ASP A 46 1.53 -5.60 -4.07
N THR A 47 1.24 -5.96 -2.83
CA THR A 47 1.87 -7.07 -2.10
C THR A 47 0.84 -8.09 -1.64
N VAL A 48 1.02 -9.35 -2.04
CA VAL A 48 0.18 -10.48 -1.62
C VAL A 48 0.90 -11.28 -0.55
N MET A 49 0.26 -11.43 0.61
CA MET A 49 0.75 -12.26 1.73
C MET A 49 -0.07 -13.54 1.83
N GLY A 50 0.62 -14.68 1.98
CA GLY A 50 -0.01 -15.98 2.26
C GLY A 50 -0.59 -16.08 3.68
N LYS A 51 -1.29 -17.19 3.95
CA LYS A 51 -1.92 -17.47 5.24
C LYS A 51 -0.88 -18.05 6.21
N LYS A 52 -0.57 -17.32 7.30
CA LYS A 52 0.47 -17.52 8.37
C LYS A 52 1.66 -16.57 8.18
N THR A 53 1.78 -15.59 9.08
CA THR A 53 2.30 -14.24 8.75
C THR A 53 3.52 -13.79 9.57
N LYS A 54 4.47 -14.69 9.87
CA LYS A 54 5.76 -14.28 10.46
C LYS A 54 6.93 -14.88 9.71
N GLY A 55 7.67 -14.04 8.99
CA GLY A 55 8.92 -14.41 8.32
C GLY A 55 8.77 -15.12 6.97
N GLU A 56 7.55 -15.32 6.49
CA GLU A 56 7.32 -15.92 5.17
C GLU A 56 7.42 -14.88 4.04
N PRO A 57 7.93 -15.30 2.87
CA PRO A 57 8.12 -14.42 1.71
C PRO A 57 6.79 -13.87 1.19
N VAL A 58 6.83 -12.63 0.71
CA VAL A 58 5.69 -11.90 0.15
C VAL A 58 5.80 -11.91 -1.37
N LEU A 59 4.68 -11.89 -2.08
CA LEU A 59 4.68 -11.68 -3.53
C LEU A 59 4.45 -10.19 -3.81
N LEU A 60 5.36 -9.58 -4.58
CA LEU A 60 5.19 -8.25 -5.15
C LEU A 60 4.62 -8.41 -6.56
N THR A 61 3.52 -7.74 -6.84
CA THR A 61 2.88 -7.74 -8.16
C THR A 61 2.99 -6.36 -8.77
N LEU A 62 3.53 -6.26 -9.99
CA LEU A 62 3.52 -5.05 -10.81
C LEU A 62 2.66 -5.31 -12.04
N VAL A 63 1.64 -4.50 -12.26
CA VAL A 63 0.66 -4.67 -13.36
C VAL A 63 0.57 -3.42 -14.20
N GLU A 64 0.85 -3.53 -15.49
CA GLU A 64 0.62 -2.45 -16.46
C GLU A 64 -0.88 -2.41 -16.82
N ARG A 65 -1.52 -1.25 -16.66
CA ARG A 65 -2.99 -1.15 -16.61
C ARG A 65 -3.68 -1.23 -17.99
N LEU A 66 -2.98 -0.91 -19.07
CA LEU A 66 -3.50 -0.99 -20.44
C LEU A 66 -3.40 -2.43 -20.96
N THR A 67 -2.18 -2.96 -21.00
CA THR A 67 -1.82 -4.27 -21.55
C THR A 67 -2.13 -5.44 -20.63
N ARG A 68 -2.35 -5.20 -19.34
CA ARG A 68 -2.47 -6.23 -18.28
C ARG A 68 -1.21 -7.08 -18.11
N TYR A 69 -0.08 -6.66 -18.67
CA TYR A 69 1.19 -7.32 -18.46
C TYR A 69 1.53 -7.30 -16.97
N MET A 70 1.85 -8.46 -16.42
CA MET A 70 2.06 -8.66 -14.98
C MET A 70 3.44 -9.24 -14.72
N LEU A 71 4.16 -8.63 -13.79
CA LEU A 71 5.37 -9.16 -13.19
C LEU A 71 5.06 -9.57 -11.74
N VAL A 72 5.43 -10.80 -11.38
CA VAL A 72 5.29 -11.30 -10.01
C VAL A 72 6.68 -11.66 -9.47
N LEU A 73 7.07 -11.04 -8.37
CA LEU A 73 8.36 -11.22 -7.73
C LEU A 73 8.18 -11.73 -6.32
N LYS A 74 9.00 -12.70 -5.92
CA LYS A 74 9.06 -13.16 -4.54
C LYS A 74 10.03 -12.29 -3.76
N ILE A 75 9.55 -11.58 -2.73
CA ILE A 75 10.33 -10.67 -1.89
C ILE A 75 10.40 -11.18 -0.45
N LYS A 76 11.43 -10.76 0.30
CA LYS A 76 11.70 -11.24 1.67
C LYS A 76 10.59 -10.80 2.64
N ALA A 77 10.13 -9.55 2.54
CA ALA A 77 9.10 -8.98 3.40
C ALA A 77 8.35 -7.84 2.68
N LYS A 78 7.25 -7.34 3.26
CA LYS A 78 6.47 -6.20 2.73
C LYS A 78 7.02 -4.82 3.11
N ASP A 79 8.26 -4.76 3.59
CA ASP A 79 8.89 -3.51 3.97
C ASP A 79 9.47 -2.76 2.76
N GLU A 80 9.72 -1.47 2.95
CA GLU A 80 10.22 -0.58 1.89
C GLU A 80 11.55 -1.07 1.32
N ALA A 81 12.43 -1.59 2.16
CA ALA A 81 13.75 -2.07 1.75
C ALA A 81 13.65 -3.26 0.78
N SER A 82 12.82 -4.25 1.12
CA SER A 82 12.59 -5.43 0.28
C SER A 82 11.93 -5.08 -1.05
N VAL A 83 10.96 -4.15 -1.03
CA VAL A 83 10.29 -3.68 -2.27
C VAL A 83 11.26 -2.92 -3.16
N LYS A 84 12.10 -2.05 -2.60
CA LYS A 84 13.09 -1.28 -3.36
C LYS A 84 14.14 -2.17 -4.01
N GLU A 85 14.69 -3.15 -3.28
CA GLU A 85 15.63 -4.16 -3.80
C GLU A 85 15.01 -4.89 -5.01
N ALA A 86 13.75 -5.31 -4.88
CA ALA A 86 13.03 -6.00 -5.95
C ALA A 86 12.86 -5.11 -7.19
N ILE A 87 12.43 -3.86 -7.03
CA ILE A 87 12.24 -2.92 -8.16
C ILE A 87 13.58 -2.65 -8.88
N GLN A 88 14.67 -2.46 -8.14
CA GLN A 88 16.00 -2.23 -8.72
C GLN A 88 16.48 -3.44 -9.55
N SER A 89 16.16 -4.65 -9.11
CA SER A 89 16.53 -5.87 -9.84
C SER A 89 15.83 -6.01 -11.20
N ILE A 90 14.67 -5.37 -11.40
CA ILE A 90 13.93 -5.41 -12.68
C ILE A 90 14.67 -4.61 -13.75
N GLY A 91 15.16 -3.41 -13.43
CA GLY A 91 15.81 -2.52 -14.38
C GLY A 91 17.25 -2.88 -14.75
N THR A 92 17.81 -3.91 -14.12
CA THR A 92 19.19 -4.37 -14.33
C THR A 92 19.26 -5.71 -15.09
N ARG A 93 18.11 -6.23 -15.56
CA ARG A 93 18.01 -7.38 -16.46
C ARG A 93 17.77 -6.93 -17.89
#